data_AF-A0A7D6VS10-F1
#
_entry.id   AF-A0A7D6VS10-F1
#
_cell.length_a   1.000
_cell.length_b   1.000
_cell.length_c   1.000
_cell.angle_alpha   90.00
_cell.angle_beta   90.00
_cell.angle_gamma   90.00
#
_symmetry.space_group_name_H-M   'P 1'
#
loop_
_entity.id
_entity.type
_entity.pdbx_description
1 polymer ?
#
loop_
_entity_poly.entity_id
_entity_poly.type
_entity_poly.pdbx_seq_one_letter_code
_entity_poly.pdbx_strand_id
1 'polypeptide(L)'
;MKKLLKCSLLVFLSLIVTTGCTGRKIKEEKGRESDEVISNPKVDNENKDTFKIYDVDNNTYELVEPYDFSIKSNELINKKVDMIIKEIMDRWFVGLEYKTSIIKEDNKQIVVIDLIDKGIDTPNGWYSKFQGSTGGTINSKRIVNNIIQKDYKGEWVQGVKVLYNGQKPEFEHAPELGKTIYDWI
;
A
#
# COMPACT_ATOMS: atom_id res chain seq x y z
N MET A 1 -52.37 -7.73 4.20
CA MET A 1 -51.59 -7.79 5.47
C MET A 1 -50.12 -7.60 5.16
N LYS A 2 -49.41 -6.84 6.01
CA LYS A 2 -47.95 -6.53 6.03
C LYS A 2 -47.52 -5.46 5.00
N LYS A 3 -47.57 -4.17 5.36
CA LYS A 3 -46.58 -3.34 6.11
C LYS A 3 -45.29 -3.09 5.30
N LEU A 4 -45.22 -1.92 4.67
CA LEU A 4 -43.98 -1.27 4.25
C LEU A 4 -43.77 -0.03 5.12
N LEU A 5 -42.70 -0.08 5.91
CA LEU A 5 -42.21 0.98 6.78
C LEU A 5 -41.29 1.88 5.92
N LYS A 6 -41.58 3.17 5.80
CA LYS A 6 -40.63 4.16 5.28
C LYS A 6 -40.54 5.32 6.28
N CYS A 7 -39.35 5.45 6.85
CA CYS A 7 -38.97 6.47 7.80
C CYS A 7 -38.82 7.85 7.13
N SER A 8 -39.49 8.83 7.72
CA SER A 8 -39.04 10.18 8.07
C SER A 8 -38.09 10.90 7.12
N LEU A 9 -38.62 11.90 6.40
CA LEU A 9 -37.85 13.02 5.86
C LEU A 9 -38.54 14.32 6.31
N LEU A 10 -37.87 15.09 7.14
CA LEU A 10 -38.33 16.39 7.60
C LEU A 10 -37.10 17.23 7.96
N VAL A 11 -36.70 18.16 7.09
CA VAL A 11 -35.95 19.36 7.50
C VAL A 11 -36.44 20.54 6.68
N PHE A 12 -36.66 21.62 7.41
CA PHE A 12 -37.41 22.82 7.09
C PHE A 12 -36.74 23.78 6.11
N LEU A 13 -37.61 24.47 5.39
CA LEU A 13 -37.41 25.68 4.62
C LEU A 13 -37.21 26.88 5.56
N SER A 14 -36.21 27.73 5.31
CA SER A 14 -36.30 29.16 5.65
C SER A 14 -35.46 29.99 4.69
N LEU A 15 -36.03 31.12 4.28
CA LEU A 15 -35.76 31.87 3.07
C LEU A 15 -35.62 33.35 3.48
N ILE A 16 -34.67 34.07 2.84
CA ILE A 16 -34.59 35.55 2.65
C ILE A 16 -34.33 36.36 3.96
N VAL A 17 -33.67 37.54 4.05
CA VAL A 17 -33.57 38.74 3.21
C VAL A 17 -32.46 39.68 3.76
N THR A 18 -31.67 40.25 2.83
CA THR A 18 -31.03 41.61 2.70
C THR A 18 -30.73 42.48 3.95
N THR A 19 -29.82 43.47 3.99
CA THR A 19 -29.39 44.56 3.09
C THR A 19 -28.06 45.13 3.63
N GLY A 20 -27.33 45.92 2.82
CA GLY A 20 -26.49 47.01 3.39
C GLY A 20 -25.16 47.32 2.71
N CYS A 21 -25.17 47.92 1.51
CA CYS A 21 -24.05 48.72 0.99
C CYS A 21 -24.13 50.16 1.50
N THR A 22 -23.00 50.77 1.91
CA THR A 22 -22.66 52.23 1.91
C THR A 22 -21.29 52.33 2.62
N GLY A 23 -20.25 53.07 2.22
CA GLY A 23 -20.00 54.08 1.21
C GLY A 23 -18.51 54.50 1.34
N ARG A 24 -17.95 55.03 0.25
CA ARG A 24 -16.51 55.29 -0.06
C ARG A 24 -16.15 56.73 0.40
N LYS A 25 -14.96 57.10 0.93
CA LYS A 25 -13.70 57.45 0.20
C LYS A 25 -12.64 58.14 1.12
N ILE A 26 -11.34 57.79 0.91
CA ILE A 26 -10.10 58.66 0.74
C ILE A 26 -9.59 59.44 1.98
N LYS A 27 -8.29 59.61 2.33
CA LYS A 27 -6.90 59.28 1.87
C LYS A 27 -5.98 59.56 3.09
N GLU A 28 -4.85 58.87 3.23
CA GLU A 28 -3.59 59.47 3.72
C GLU A 28 -2.39 58.57 3.38
N GLU A 29 -1.29 59.18 2.94
CA GLU A 29 -0.05 58.54 2.49
C GLU A 29 0.94 58.29 3.65
N LYS A 30 1.88 57.37 3.36
CA LYS A 30 3.33 57.43 3.69
C LYS A 30 3.80 56.54 4.84
N GLY A 31 4.59 55.52 4.49
CA GLY A 31 5.38 54.75 5.44
C GLY A 31 6.01 53.53 4.76
N ARG A 32 7.31 53.61 4.50
CA ARG A 32 8.15 52.57 3.91
C ARG A 32 8.64 51.69 5.05
N GLU A 33 8.25 50.42 5.09
CA GLU A 33 8.91 49.42 5.93
C GLU A 33 9.08 48.15 5.11
N SER A 34 10.34 47.77 4.94
CA SER A 34 10.76 46.55 4.27
C SER A 34 10.51 45.39 5.22
N ASP A 35 9.41 44.67 5.00
CA ASP A 35 9.25 43.35 5.59
C ASP A 35 10.24 42.40 4.91
N GLU A 36 11.40 42.21 5.55
CA GLU A 36 12.14 40.97 5.44
C GLU A 36 11.19 39.85 5.86
N VAL A 37 10.57 39.21 4.86
CA VAL A 37 10.01 37.89 5.03
C VAL A 37 11.21 36.97 5.26
N ILE A 38 11.54 36.76 6.54
CA ILE A 38 12.36 35.65 6.99
C ILE A 38 11.64 34.40 6.49
N SER A 39 12.04 33.95 5.30
CA SER A 39 11.73 32.63 4.82
C SER A 39 12.46 31.67 5.75
N ASN A 40 11.76 31.19 6.77
CA ASN A 40 12.19 29.97 7.43
C ASN A 40 12.23 28.90 6.34
N PRO A 41 13.40 28.32 6.00
CA PRO A 41 13.38 27.12 5.20
C PRO A 41 12.75 26.06 6.12
N LYS A 42 11.56 25.60 5.77
CA LYS A 42 11.11 24.28 6.24
C LYS A 42 12.07 23.28 5.62
N VAL A 43 13.16 23.04 6.34
CA VAL A 43 14.01 21.88 6.14
C VAL A 43 13.22 20.72 6.70
N ASP A 44 12.26 20.25 5.92
CA ASP A 44 11.67 18.93 6.08
C ASP A 44 12.75 17.93 5.67
N ASN A 45 13.78 17.79 6.52
CA ASN A 45 14.72 16.68 6.43
C ASN A 45 14.00 15.46 7.02
N GLU A 46 12.93 15.05 6.35
CA GLU A 46 12.18 13.85 6.71
C GLU A 46 13.12 12.67 6.50
N ASN A 47 13.65 12.14 7.61
CA ASN A 47 14.45 10.93 7.60
C ASN A 47 13.69 9.82 6.83
N LYS A 48 14.40 9.07 5.99
CA LYS A 48 13.82 8.03 5.15
C LYS A 48 14.50 6.70 5.41
N ASP A 49 13.68 5.66 5.47
CA ASP A 49 14.13 4.29 5.41
C ASP A 49 14.23 3.88 3.94
N THR A 50 15.31 3.21 3.59
CA THR A 50 15.53 2.70 2.23
C THR A 50 15.34 1.19 2.20
N PHE A 51 14.38 0.75 1.39
CA PHE A 51 14.08 -0.64 1.09
C PHE A 51 14.64 -0.98 -0.30
N LYS A 52 14.88 -2.27 -0.56
CA LYS A 52 15.31 -2.73 -1.88
C LYS A 52 14.20 -3.50 -2.56
N ILE A 53 13.85 -3.08 -3.77
CA ILE A 53 12.90 -3.80 -4.61
C ILE A 53 13.68 -4.54 -5.69
N TYR A 54 13.59 -5.86 -5.68
CA TYR A 54 14.31 -6.80 -6.53
C TYR A 54 13.38 -7.36 -7.62
N ASP A 55 13.91 -7.53 -8.83
CA ASP A 55 13.37 -8.49 -9.79
C ASP A 55 14.06 -9.86 -9.63
N VAL A 56 13.68 -10.82 -10.44
CA VAL A 56 14.19 -12.20 -10.43
C VAL A 56 14.64 -12.55 -11.85
N ASP A 57 15.87 -13.03 -11.99
CA ASP A 57 16.39 -13.48 -13.27
C ASP A 57 15.63 -14.71 -13.77
N ASN A 58 15.20 -14.69 -15.04
CA ASN A 58 14.37 -15.75 -15.59
C ASN A 58 15.10 -17.09 -15.82
N ASN A 59 16.44 -17.06 -15.85
CA ASN A 59 17.29 -18.23 -16.12
C ASN A 59 17.90 -18.80 -14.83
N THR A 60 18.40 -17.93 -13.94
CA THR A 60 19.09 -18.34 -12.70
C THR A 60 18.18 -18.33 -11.48
N TYR A 61 17.04 -17.62 -11.55
CA TYR A 61 16.14 -17.35 -10.43
C TYR A 61 16.78 -16.57 -9.28
N GLU A 62 17.91 -15.92 -9.51
CA GLU A 62 18.55 -15.05 -8.53
C GLU A 62 17.84 -13.69 -8.45
N LEU A 63 17.95 -13.02 -7.30
CA LEU A 63 17.45 -11.65 -7.14
C LEU A 63 18.38 -10.71 -7.92
N VAL A 64 17.80 -9.88 -8.77
CA VAL A 64 18.56 -8.97 -9.66
C VAL A 64 17.97 -7.57 -9.67
N GLU A 65 18.75 -6.63 -10.18
CA GLU A 65 18.36 -5.24 -10.44
C GLU A 65 17.69 -4.52 -9.25
N PRO A 66 18.26 -4.58 -8.02
CA PRO A 66 17.68 -3.85 -6.90
C PRO A 66 17.72 -2.36 -7.16
N TYR A 67 16.57 -1.69 -6.96
CA TYR A 67 16.54 -0.25 -6.79
C TYR A 67 16.07 0.12 -5.39
N ASP A 68 16.48 1.31 -4.97
CA ASP A 68 16.18 1.84 -3.66
C ASP A 68 14.78 2.47 -3.66
N PHE A 69 13.92 1.97 -2.78
CA PHE A 69 12.57 2.47 -2.54
C PHE A 69 12.53 3.14 -1.16
N SER A 70 12.42 4.47 -1.14
CA SER A 70 12.53 5.25 0.09
C SER A 70 11.17 5.65 0.65
N ILE A 71 10.94 5.35 1.92
CA ILE A 71 9.71 5.68 2.66
C ILE A 71 10.09 6.53 3.88
N LYS A 72 9.22 7.44 4.32
CA LYS A 72 9.46 8.23 5.55
C LYS A 72 9.66 7.31 6.75
N SER A 73 10.72 7.52 7.53
CA SER A 73 11.07 6.63 8.64
C SER A 73 10.02 6.62 9.76
N ASN A 74 9.29 7.72 9.96
CA ASN A 74 8.24 7.83 10.97
C ASN A 74 6.89 7.23 10.54
N GLU A 75 6.81 6.63 9.35
CA GLU A 75 5.58 5.99 8.90
C GLU A 75 5.31 4.68 9.66
N LEU A 76 4.03 4.36 9.88
CA LEU A 76 3.65 3.13 10.56
C LEU A 76 4.03 1.90 9.73
N ILE A 77 4.45 0.82 10.40
CA ILE A 77 4.91 -0.41 9.73
C ILE A 77 3.88 -0.97 8.74
N ASN A 78 2.59 -0.97 9.10
CA ASN A 78 1.52 -1.44 8.20
C ASN A 78 1.47 -0.62 6.91
N LYS A 79 1.67 0.69 7.01
CA LYS A 79 1.65 1.56 5.84
C LYS A 79 2.92 1.43 5.01
N LYS A 80 4.09 1.23 5.62
CA LYS A 80 5.34 0.90 4.90
C LYS A 80 5.18 -0.41 4.12
N VAL A 81 4.65 -1.45 4.76
CA VAL A 81 4.35 -2.74 4.12
C VAL A 81 3.37 -2.57 2.96
N ASP A 82 2.28 -1.82 3.16
CA ASP A 82 1.30 -1.57 2.10
C ASP A 82 1.93 -0.84 0.89
N MET A 83 2.83 0.13 1.14
CA MET A 83 3.54 0.83 0.06
C MET A 83 4.47 -0.11 -0.73
N ILE A 84 5.19 -1.00 -0.05
CA ILE A 84 6.07 -1.99 -0.70
C ILE A 84 5.25 -2.99 -1.50
N ILE A 85 4.16 -3.53 -0.93
CA ILE A 85 3.28 -4.45 -1.63
C ILE A 85 2.67 -3.76 -2.85
N LYS A 86 2.21 -2.52 -2.71
CA LYS A 86 1.68 -1.77 -3.83
C LYS A 86 2.70 -1.62 -4.96
N GLU A 87 3.97 -1.33 -4.64
CA GLU A 87 5.03 -1.24 -5.64
C GLU A 87 5.25 -2.58 -6.38
N ILE A 88 5.22 -3.71 -5.66
CA ILE A 88 5.29 -5.05 -6.28
C ILE A 88 4.10 -5.28 -7.23
N MET A 89 2.90 -4.94 -6.77
CA MET A 89 1.65 -5.20 -7.50
C MET A 89 1.55 -4.35 -8.76
N ASP A 90 1.87 -3.06 -8.66
CA ASP A 90 1.88 -2.13 -9.79
C ASP A 90 2.94 -2.49 -10.84
N ARG A 91 4.03 -3.17 -10.44
CA ARG A 91 5.13 -3.51 -11.35
C ARG A 91 4.90 -4.81 -12.11
N TRP A 92 4.49 -5.87 -11.43
CA TRP A 92 4.44 -7.22 -12.02
C TRP A 92 3.02 -7.84 -12.08
N PHE A 93 2.05 -7.27 -11.36
CA PHE A 93 0.71 -7.86 -11.19
C PHE A 93 -0.40 -6.84 -11.46
N VAL A 94 -0.19 -5.96 -12.44
CA VAL A 94 -1.10 -4.86 -12.77
C VAL A 94 -2.54 -5.35 -12.95
N GLY A 95 -3.45 -4.75 -12.21
CA GLY A 95 -4.89 -5.02 -12.31
C GLY A 95 -5.36 -6.28 -11.57
N LEU A 96 -4.46 -7.01 -10.90
CA LEU A 96 -4.85 -8.12 -10.03
C LEU A 96 -5.22 -7.61 -8.64
N GLU A 97 -6.35 -8.06 -8.12
CA GLU A 97 -6.87 -7.62 -6.82
C GLU A 97 -6.20 -8.38 -5.68
N TYR A 98 -5.91 -7.70 -4.58
CA TYR A 98 -5.32 -8.30 -3.39
C TYR A 98 -5.79 -7.59 -2.12
N LYS A 99 -5.64 -8.25 -0.98
CA LYS A 99 -5.83 -7.66 0.35
C LYS A 99 -4.60 -7.92 1.20
N THR A 100 -4.29 -6.98 2.09
CA THR A 100 -3.14 -7.07 3.00
C THR A 100 -3.60 -6.94 4.45
N SER A 101 -2.92 -7.65 5.34
CA SER A 101 -3.03 -7.44 6.78
C SER A 101 -1.73 -7.87 7.47
N ILE A 102 -1.53 -7.45 8.71
CA ILE A 102 -0.44 -7.95 9.55
C ILE A 102 -1.06 -8.67 10.74
N ILE A 103 -0.64 -9.91 10.95
CA ILE A 103 -1.03 -10.73 12.10
C ILE A 103 0.17 -10.98 13.00
N LYS A 104 -0.08 -11.49 14.21
CA LYS A 104 0.96 -11.93 15.13
C LYS A 104 0.86 -13.44 15.34
N GLU A 105 1.90 -14.18 14.95
CA GLU A 105 2.04 -15.63 15.17
C GLU A 105 3.35 -15.85 15.95
N ASP A 106 3.32 -16.52 17.11
CA ASP A 106 4.51 -16.81 17.94
C ASP A 106 5.44 -15.60 18.21
N ASN A 107 4.83 -14.46 18.53
CA ASN A 107 5.50 -13.17 18.72
C ASN A 107 6.18 -12.56 17.49
N LYS A 108 6.00 -13.16 16.31
CA LYS A 108 6.45 -12.62 15.02
C LYS A 108 5.28 -11.90 14.33
N GLN A 109 5.57 -10.75 13.74
CA GLN A 109 4.67 -10.04 12.83
C GLN A 109 4.76 -10.67 11.45
N ILE A 110 3.62 -11.13 10.95
CA ILE A 110 3.51 -11.83 9.66
C ILE A 110 2.60 -11.01 8.76
N VAL A 111 3.10 -10.66 7.58
CA VAL A 111 2.30 -10.07 6.52
C VAL A 111 1.45 -11.16 5.89
N VAL A 112 0.14 -10.98 5.89
CA VAL A 112 -0.78 -11.81 5.13
C VAL A 112 -1.17 -11.06 3.88
N ILE A 113 -0.89 -11.65 2.73
CA ILE A 113 -1.39 -11.18 1.43
C ILE A 113 -2.40 -12.19 0.89
N ASP A 114 -3.62 -11.73 0.68
CA ASP A 114 -4.70 -12.52 0.08
C ASP A 114 -4.88 -12.14 -1.37
N LEU A 115 -4.60 -13.09 -2.26
CA LEU A 115 -4.71 -12.95 -3.71
C LEU A 115 -6.16 -13.20 -4.11
N ILE A 116 -6.84 -12.17 -4.65
CA ILE A 116 -8.27 -12.20 -4.92
C ILE A 116 -8.54 -12.46 -6.40
N ASP A 117 -9.27 -13.53 -6.68
CA ASP A 117 -9.69 -13.95 -8.02
C ASP A 117 -11.18 -14.31 -8.01
N LYS A 118 -11.82 -14.29 -9.19
CA LYS A 118 -13.20 -14.79 -9.33
C LYS A 118 -13.30 -16.32 -9.38
N GLY A 119 -12.16 -17.02 -9.35
CA GLY A 119 -12.03 -18.47 -9.42
C GLY A 119 -10.78 -18.88 -10.20
N ILE A 120 -10.43 -20.18 -10.11
CA ILE A 120 -9.24 -20.79 -10.73
C ILE A 120 -9.16 -20.57 -12.25
N ASP A 121 -10.31 -20.53 -12.92
CA ASP A 121 -10.44 -20.36 -14.37
C ASP A 121 -10.44 -18.89 -14.81
N THR A 122 -10.20 -17.93 -13.89
CA THR A 122 -10.18 -16.50 -14.23
C THR A 122 -9.08 -16.23 -15.26
N PRO A 123 -9.41 -15.77 -16.47
CA PRO A 123 -8.41 -15.48 -17.48
C PRO A 123 -7.45 -14.41 -16.97
N ASN A 124 -6.15 -14.67 -17.06
CA ASN A 124 -5.09 -13.82 -16.54
C ASN A 124 -5.15 -13.52 -15.03
N GLY A 125 -5.95 -14.27 -14.25
CA GLY A 125 -6.03 -14.16 -12.79
C GLY A 125 -4.76 -14.61 -12.07
N TRP A 126 -4.75 -14.49 -10.75
CA TRP A 126 -3.64 -14.91 -9.90
C TRP A 126 -3.23 -16.35 -10.12
N TYR A 127 -4.19 -17.27 -10.23
CA TYR A 127 -3.89 -18.70 -10.43
C TYR A 127 -2.97 -18.90 -11.65
N SER A 128 -3.25 -18.22 -12.76
CA SER A 128 -2.46 -18.30 -14.00
C SER A 128 -0.99 -17.88 -13.83
N LYS A 129 -0.67 -17.02 -12.84
CA LYS A 129 0.69 -16.55 -12.57
C LYS A 129 1.58 -17.63 -11.96
N PHE A 130 0.98 -18.69 -11.41
CA PHE A 130 1.67 -19.77 -10.72
C PHE A 130 1.47 -21.14 -11.41
N GLN A 131 0.97 -21.20 -12.65
CA GLN A 131 0.71 -22.47 -13.36
C GLN A 131 1.91 -23.09 -14.06
N GLY A 132 2.99 -22.37 -14.29
CA GLY A 132 4.21 -22.94 -14.87
C GLY A 132 5.37 -22.89 -13.89
N SER A 133 6.26 -23.88 -13.88
CA SER A 133 7.40 -23.95 -12.93
C SER A 133 8.23 -22.66 -12.90
N THR A 134 8.58 -22.11 -14.05
CA THR A 134 9.32 -20.85 -14.18
C THR A 134 8.52 -19.67 -13.60
N GLY A 135 7.26 -19.53 -14.02
CA GLY A 135 6.38 -18.45 -13.57
C GLY A 135 6.09 -18.52 -12.07
N GLY A 136 5.80 -19.70 -11.55
CA GLY A 136 5.59 -19.96 -10.12
C GLY A 136 6.80 -19.55 -9.30
N THR A 137 7.98 -20.06 -9.64
CA THR A 137 9.22 -19.73 -8.94
C THR A 137 9.52 -18.23 -8.93
N ILE A 138 9.42 -17.58 -10.09
CA ILE A 138 9.71 -16.15 -10.24
C ILE A 138 8.71 -15.30 -9.46
N ASN A 139 7.41 -15.56 -9.62
CA ASN A 139 6.37 -14.75 -9.01
C ASN A 139 6.32 -14.95 -7.49
N SER A 140 6.54 -16.18 -7.00
CA SER A 140 6.75 -16.45 -5.57
C SER A 140 7.90 -15.62 -5.02
N LYS A 141 9.06 -15.63 -5.70
CA LYS A 141 10.24 -14.88 -5.24
C LYS A 141 10.00 -13.38 -5.26
N ARG A 142 9.35 -12.82 -6.29
CA ARG A 142 8.98 -11.41 -6.37
C ARG A 142 8.08 -10.97 -5.22
N ILE A 143 7.09 -11.77 -4.86
CA ILE A 143 6.19 -11.43 -3.75
C ILE A 143 6.94 -11.56 -2.42
N VAL A 144 7.52 -12.73 -2.16
CA VAL A 144 8.04 -13.07 -0.82
C VAL A 144 9.28 -12.26 -0.47
N ASN A 145 10.30 -12.21 -1.33
CA ASN A 145 11.57 -11.56 -0.98
C ASN A 145 11.42 -10.04 -0.84
N ASN A 146 10.57 -9.43 -1.66
CA ASN A 146 10.31 -8.00 -1.58
C ASN A 146 9.44 -7.64 -0.37
N ILE A 147 8.62 -8.53 0.18
CA ILE A 147 7.91 -8.22 1.43
C ILE A 147 8.84 -8.45 2.64
N ILE A 148 9.64 -9.52 2.62
CA ILE A 148 10.56 -9.87 3.72
C ILE A 148 11.65 -8.82 3.91
N GLN A 149 12.18 -8.23 2.84
CA GLN A 149 13.22 -7.18 2.93
C GLN A 149 14.43 -7.58 3.80
N LYS A 150 14.97 -8.79 3.60
CA LYS A 150 16.07 -9.39 4.39
C LYS A 150 17.30 -8.50 4.62
N ASP A 151 17.55 -7.55 3.73
CA ASP A 151 18.71 -6.66 3.77
C ASP A 151 18.46 -5.38 4.58
N TYR A 152 17.19 -5.07 4.88
CA TYR A 152 16.81 -3.93 5.73
C TYR A 152 17.19 -4.21 7.19
N LYS A 153 17.79 -3.22 7.85
CA LYS A 153 18.36 -3.37 9.21
C LYS A 153 17.53 -2.75 10.33
N GLY A 154 16.42 -2.09 9.97
CA GLY A 154 15.46 -1.54 10.95
C GLY A 154 14.47 -2.60 11.45
N GLU A 155 13.55 -2.18 12.32
CA GLU A 155 12.44 -3.01 12.75
C GLU A 155 11.54 -3.34 11.55
N TRP A 156 11.29 -4.63 11.34
CA TRP A 156 10.51 -5.12 10.20
C TRP A 156 9.73 -6.40 10.53
N VAL A 157 8.83 -6.77 9.62
CA VAL A 157 8.06 -8.01 9.69
C VAL A 157 8.97 -9.22 9.52
N GLN A 158 8.65 -10.32 10.20
CA GLN A 158 9.49 -11.52 10.22
C GLN A 158 8.96 -12.66 9.33
N GLY A 159 7.88 -12.42 8.58
CA GLY A 159 7.39 -13.42 7.65
C GLY A 159 6.23 -12.97 6.79
N VAL A 160 5.90 -13.84 5.84
CA VAL A 160 4.86 -13.65 4.83
C VAL A 160 4.02 -14.91 4.75
N LYS A 161 2.70 -14.72 4.63
CA LYS A 161 1.73 -15.77 4.41
C LYS A 161 0.89 -15.36 3.22
N VAL A 162 0.84 -16.22 2.20
CA VAL A 162 0.01 -16.01 1.03
C VAL A 162 -1.30 -16.78 1.19
N LEU A 163 -2.40 -16.12 0.91
CA LEU A 163 -3.73 -16.71 0.77
C LEU A 163 -4.21 -16.55 -0.67
N TYR A 164 -5.14 -17.42 -1.07
CA TYR A 164 -5.88 -17.31 -2.32
C TYR A 164 -7.36 -17.37 -1.98
N ASN A 165 -8.09 -16.27 -2.25
CA ASN A 165 -9.50 -16.11 -1.87
C ASN A 165 -9.78 -16.47 -0.40
N GLY A 166 -8.90 -16.03 0.50
CA GLY A 166 -8.97 -16.24 1.94
C GLY A 166 -8.56 -17.64 2.42
N GLN A 167 -8.12 -18.52 1.52
CA GLN A 167 -7.73 -19.90 1.83
C GLN A 167 -6.24 -20.14 1.56
N LYS A 168 -5.72 -21.25 2.07
CA LYS A 168 -4.37 -21.70 1.73
C LYS A 168 -4.30 -21.97 0.21
N PRO A 169 -3.34 -21.40 -0.53
CA PRO A 169 -3.20 -21.68 -1.95
C PRO A 169 -2.73 -23.12 -2.20
N GLU A 170 -3.30 -23.73 -3.23
CA GLU A 170 -2.91 -25.04 -3.77
C GLU A 170 -2.30 -24.85 -5.16
N PHE A 171 -1.16 -24.15 -5.23
CA PHE A 171 -0.44 -23.94 -6.49
C PHE A 171 0.61 -25.04 -6.68
N GLU A 172 0.39 -25.93 -7.64
CA GLU A 172 1.28 -27.08 -7.89
C GLU A 172 2.73 -26.66 -8.17
N HIS A 173 2.92 -25.54 -8.86
CA HIS A 173 4.24 -25.01 -9.23
C HIS A 173 4.76 -23.90 -8.30
N ALA A 174 4.06 -23.64 -7.18
CA ALA A 174 4.49 -22.72 -6.13
C ALA A 174 4.02 -23.21 -4.73
N PRO A 175 4.30 -24.48 -4.35
CA PRO A 175 3.75 -25.09 -3.13
C PRO A 175 4.23 -24.42 -1.84
N GLU A 176 5.36 -23.71 -1.88
CA GLU A 176 5.89 -22.93 -0.76
C GLU A 176 4.96 -21.80 -0.33
N LEU A 177 4.16 -21.23 -1.25
CA LEU A 177 3.20 -20.17 -0.91
C LEU A 177 2.06 -20.67 -0.01
N GLY A 178 1.85 -21.99 0.05
CA GLY A 178 0.91 -22.62 0.99
C GLY A 178 1.40 -22.70 2.44
N LYS A 179 2.55 -22.10 2.76
CA LYS A 179 3.17 -22.08 4.09
C LYS A 179 3.40 -20.64 4.55
N THR A 180 3.56 -20.43 5.85
CA THR A 180 4.17 -19.20 6.35
C THR A 180 5.68 -19.24 6.04
N ILE A 181 6.18 -18.25 5.34
CA ILE A 181 7.59 -18.11 4.96
C ILE A 181 8.21 -17.07 5.88
N TYR A 182 9.17 -17.47 6.70
CA TYR A 182 9.85 -16.57 7.62
C TYR A 182 11.11 -15.97 6.98
N ASP A 183 11.47 -14.78 7.42
CA ASP A 183 12.82 -14.27 7.26
C ASP A 183 13.73 -15.11 8.16
N TRP A 184 14.55 -15.97 7.56
CA TRP A 184 15.46 -16.83 8.33
C TRP A 184 16.66 -15.99 8.75
N ILE A 185 16.62 -15.49 9.99
CA ILE A 185 17.78 -15.06 10.78
C ILE A 185 18.09 -16.15 11.80
#